data_AF-Q7DM78-F1
#
_entry.id   AF-Q7DM78-F1
#
_cell.length_a   1.000
_cell.length_b   1.000
_cell.length_c   1.000
_cell.angle_alpha   90.00
_cell.angle_beta   90.00
_cell.angle_gamma   90.00
#
_symmetry.space_group_name_H-M   'P 1'
#
loop_
_entity.id
_entity.type
_entity.pdbx_description
1 polymer ?
#
loop_
_entity_poly.entity_id
_entity_poly.type
_entity_poly.pdbx_seq_one_letter_code
_entity_poly.pdbx_strand_id
1 'polypeptide(L)' 'VLADTQMPEEPDGWFQGTADSVRKFIWVLEDYYNHKSIEHIVILSGDQLYQMNYMELVQ' A
#
# COMPACT_ATOMS: atom_id res chain seq x y z
N VAL A 1 9.79 17.69 -15.17
CA VAL A 1 10.43 17.79 -13.85
C VAL A 1 9.63 16.92 -12.90
N LEU A 2 10.12 15.70 -12.62
CA LEU A 2 9.52 14.80 -11.64
C LEU A 2 10.09 15.24 -10.28
N ALA A 3 9.23 15.71 -9.39
CA ALA A 3 9.63 16.15 -8.07
C ALA A 3 9.86 14.92 -7.17
N ASP A 4 11.05 14.33 -7.26
CA ASP A 4 11.58 13.49 -6.19
C ASP A 4 12.06 14.43 -5.07
N THR A 5 11.29 14.50 -3.99
CA THR A 5 11.67 15.26 -2.81
C THR A 5 12.55 14.34 -1.96
N GLN A 6 13.84 14.25 -2.28
CA GLN A 6 14.81 13.61 -1.39
C GLN A 6 15.00 14.50 -0.16
N MET A 7 14.29 14.20 0.92
CA MET A 7 14.55 14.83 2.22
C MET A 7 15.80 14.20 2.85
N PRO A 8 16.68 15.00 3.46
CA PRO A 8 17.83 14.48 4.19
C PRO A 8 17.32 13.80 5.47
N GLU A 9 17.63 12.51 5.60
CA GLU A 9 17.52 11.72 6.83
C GLU A 9 16.18 11.91 7.58
N GLU A 10 15.10 11.35 7.02
CA GLU A 10 13.82 11.29 7.70
C GLU A 10 13.91 10.54 9.04
N PRO A 11 13.13 10.94 10.06
CA PRO A 11 13.17 10.34 11.38
C PRO A 11 12.92 8.83 11.31
N ASP A 12 13.83 8.08 11.94
CA ASP A 12 13.88 6.61 11.97
C ASP A 12 12.51 6.05 12.43
N GLY A 13 11.67 5.64 11.47
CA GLY A 13 10.35 5.06 11.72
C GLY A 13 9.15 5.73 11.05
N TRP A 14 9.26 6.96 10.53
CA TRP A 14 8.15 7.57 9.77
C TRP A 14 8.11 7.05 8.33
N PHE A 15 6.91 7.07 7.72
CA PHE A 15 6.73 6.69 6.32
C PHE A 15 7.08 7.85 5.41
N GLN A 16 7.89 7.61 4.38
CA GLN A 16 8.28 8.63 3.39
C GLN A 16 7.14 8.93 2.38
N GLY A 17 5.97 8.30 2.56
CA GLY A 17 4.80 8.43 1.72
C GLY A 17 3.91 7.19 1.76
N THR A 18 2.76 7.26 1.10
CA THR A 18 1.76 6.17 1.08
C THR A 18 2.28 4.88 0.46
N ALA A 19 3.20 4.96 -0.51
CA ALA A 19 3.81 3.77 -1.08
C ALA A 19 4.87 3.16 -0.14
N ASP A 20 5.54 3.99 0.67
CA ASP A 20 6.53 3.53 1.65
C ASP A 20 5.86 2.81 2.83
N SER A 21 4.68 3.27 3.27
CA SER A 21 3.90 2.57 4.30
C SER A 21 3.52 1.15 3.85
N VAL A 22 3.12 0.97 2.59
CA VAL A 22 2.86 -0.37 2.05
C VAL A 22 4.15 -1.20 2.00
N ARG A 23 5.26 -0.63 1.50
CA ARG A 23 6.54 -1.35 1.36
C ARG A 23 7.10 -1.87 2.69
N LYS A 24 7.06 -1.05 3.75
CA LYS A 24 7.56 -1.44 5.07
C LYS A 24 6.78 -2.59 5.72
N PHE A 25 5.54 -2.85 5.28
CA PHE A 25 4.70 -3.94 5.78
C PHE A 25 4.48 -5.09 4.78
N ILE A 26 5.21 -5.13 3.65
CA ILE A 26 5.06 -6.23 2.66
C ILE A 26 5.24 -7.61 3.30
N TRP A 27 6.15 -7.74 4.28
CA TRP A 27 6.41 -8.98 5.00
C TRP A 27 5.16 -9.57 5.68
N VAL A 28 4.19 -8.73 6.08
CA VAL A 28 2.91 -9.19 6.67
C VAL A 28 2.09 -9.99 5.65
N LEU A 29 2.27 -9.69 4.37
CA LEU A 29 1.58 -10.33 3.26
C LEU A 29 2.34 -11.55 2.72
N GLU A 30 3.61 -11.75 3.09
CA GLU A 30 4.44 -12.88 2.59
C GLU A 30 3.82 -14.24 2.90
N ASP A 31 3.27 -14.43 4.11
CA ASP A 31 2.60 -15.68 4.47
C ASP A 31 1.40 -15.96 3.57
N TYR A 32 0.67 -14.92 3.19
CA TYR A 32 -0.47 -15.02 2.29
C TYR A 32 -0.04 -15.33 0.86
N TYR A 33 1.05 -14.75 0.36
CA TYR A 33 1.58 -15.09 -0.98
C TYR A 33 2.09 -16.53 -1.05
N ASN A 34 2.67 -17.04 0.04
CA ASN A 34 3.28 -18.37 0.07
C ASN A 34 2.25 -19.49 0.27
N HIS A 35 1.18 -19.23 1.03
CA HIS A 35 0.20 -20.25 1.40
C HIS A 35 -1.17 -20.08 0.73
N LYS A 36 -1.45 -18.95 0.09
CA LYS A 36 -2.70 -18.70 -0.66
C LYS A 36 -2.40 -18.10 -2.03
N SER A 37 -3.18 -18.51 -3.03
CA SER A 37 -3.15 -17.89 -4.35
C SER A 37 -3.94 -16.58 -4.33
N ILE A 38 -3.29 -15.48 -3.95
CA ILE A 38 -3.84 -14.13 -4.08
C ILE A 38 -3.51 -13.60 -5.47
N GLU A 39 -4.54 -13.28 -6.25
CA GLU A 39 -4.38 -12.73 -7.61
C GLU A 39 -4.34 -11.19 -7.60
N HIS A 40 -5.13 -10.56 -6.72
CA HIS A 40 -5.28 -9.11 -6.66
C HIS A 40 -5.26 -8.59 -5.23
N ILE A 41 -4.63 -7.42 -5.05
CA ILE A 41 -4.62 -6.66 -3.80
C ILE A 41 -5.18 -5.27 -4.08
N VAL A 42 -6.24 -4.90 -3.35
CA VAL A 42 -6.89 -3.61 -3.47
C VAL A 42 -6.50 -2.75 -2.28
N ILE A 43 -5.83 -1.62 -2.54
CA ILE A 43 -5.46 -0.62 -1.52
C ILE A 43 -6.48 0.50 -1.55
N LEU A 44 -7.12 0.76 -0.40
CA LEU A 44 -8.20 1.73 -0.27
C LEU A 44 -7.84 2.82 0.72
N SER A 45 -8.24 4.06 0.41
CA SER A 45 -8.16 5.18 1.34
C SER A 45 -9.27 5.06 2.39
N GLY A 46 -8.91 5.07 3.67
CA GLY A 46 -9.84 4.89 4.80
C GLY A 46 -10.48 6.18 5.32
N ASP A 47 -10.13 7.32 4.74
CA ASP A 47 -10.58 8.66 5.13
C ASP A 47 -11.84 9.12 4.37
N GLN A 48 -12.33 8.30 3.44
CA GLN A 48 -13.49 8.59 2.62
C GLN A 48 -14.72 7.81 3.12
N LEU A 49 -15.87 8.48 3.25
CA LEU A 49 -17.16 7.82 3.48
C LEU A 49 -17.80 7.50 2.13
N TYR A 50 -17.81 6.22 1.74
CA TYR A 50 -18.38 5.77 0.48
C TYR A 50 -18.92 4.33 0.57
N GLN A 51 -19.75 3.98 -0.40
CA GLN A 51 -20.23 2.61 -0.64
C GLN A 51 -19.92 2.25 -2.09
N MET A 52 -19.06 1.25 -2.30
CA MET A 52 -18.65 0.78 -3.62
C MET A 52 -18.49 -0.73 -3.64
N ASN A 53 -18.82 -1.35 -4.78
CA ASN A 53 -18.60 -2.77 -5.01
C ASN A 53 -17.22 -2.99 -5.67
N TYR A 54 -16.23 -3.41 -4.89
CA TYR A 54 -14.85 -3.57 -5.40
C TYR A 54 -14.66 -4.75 -6.35
N MET A 55 -15.61 -5.69 -6.42
CA MET A 55 -15.54 -6.78 -7.41
C MET A 55 -15.68 -6.27 -8.84
N GLU A 56 -16.22 -5.06 -9.05
CA GLU A 56 -16.25 -4.44 -10.37
C GLU A 56 -14.86 -3.97 -10.83
N LEU A 57 -13.92 -3.77 -9.90
CA LEU A 57 -12.54 -3.37 -10.19
C LEU A 57 -11.62 -4.56 -10.47
N VAL A 58 -12.00 -5.74 -10.00
CA VAL A 58 -11.23 -6.98 -10.11
C VAL A 58 -11.89 -7.83 -11.19
N GLN A 59 -11.50 -7.60 -12.45
CA GLN A 59 -11.96 -8.36 -13.62
C GLN A 59 -10.96 -9.45 -14.02
#